data_AF-A0A1M5DWY2-F1
#
_entry.id   AF-A0A1M5DWY2-F1
#
_cell.length_a   1.000
_cell.length_b   1.000
_cell.length_c   1.000
_cell.angle_alpha   90.00
_cell.angle_beta   90.00
_cell.angle_gamma   90.00
#
_symmetry.space_group_name_H-M   'P 1'
#
loop_
_entity.id
_entity.type
_entity.pdbx_description
1 polymer ?
#
loop_
_entity_poly.entity_id
_entity_poly.type
_entity_poly.pdbx_seq_one_letter_code
_entity_poly.pdbx_strand_id
1 'polypeptide(L)'
;MKKLIYALPLLLSAAANAETVFMAGDSTMSMKDVKDYPETGWGVPFQYFFDDSVRVENRAKNGRSTRTFIEEGLWDGIIDDLQPGDVVIIQFGHNDESEKKADRYTTPAEYRANLVRFIRETRARGGLPLLLTSITRRYFNGHGGIRHTHPYAPLAREVARTEKVDFIDMEAITREYFQALGDRDSALRFMHIPPDTHPNYPNGVSDDTHLNQLGAREVAQLLLRELKKMDHPLADRLRHPDPKHLGFSYR
;
A
#
# COMPACT_ATOMS: atom_id res chain seq x y z
N MET A 1 31.47 54.73 -27.23
CA MET A 1 30.73 53.52 -27.64
C MET A 1 30.58 52.61 -26.42
N LYS A 2 29.39 52.56 -25.80
CA LYS A 2 29.11 51.67 -24.67
C LYS A 2 28.66 50.31 -25.24
N LYS A 3 29.41 49.24 -24.96
CA LYS A 3 29.02 47.86 -25.31
C LYS A 3 27.89 47.42 -24.38
N LEU A 4 26.73 47.16 -24.94
CA LEU A 4 25.58 46.60 -24.23
C LEU A 4 25.75 45.06 -24.25
N ILE A 5 25.99 44.47 -23.09
CA ILE A 5 26.07 43.01 -22.93
C ILE A 5 24.64 42.54 -22.60
N TYR A 6 24.01 41.83 -23.54
CA TYR A 6 22.76 41.12 -23.28
C TYR A 6 23.10 39.79 -22.62
N ALA A 7 22.81 39.67 -21.32
CA ALA A 7 22.79 38.37 -20.65
C ALA A 7 21.49 37.66 -21.04
N LEU A 8 21.60 36.58 -21.80
CA LEU A 8 20.49 35.69 -22.12
C LEU A 8 20.17 34.85 -20.88
N PRO A 9 18.93 34.84 -20.36
CA PRO A 9 18.60 34.01 -19.22
C PRO A 9 18.60 32.55 -19.67
N LEU A 10 19.48 31.75 -19.06
CA LEU A 10 19.49 30.30 -19.23
C LEU A 10 18.26 29.74 -18.51
N LEU A 11 17.18 29.52 -19.26
CA LEU A 11 16.04 28.74 -18.78
C LEU A 11 16.48 27.28 -18.69
N LEU A 12 16.92 26.85 -17.50
CA LEU A 12 16.94 25.44 -17.17
C LEU A 12 15.49 24.96 -17.18
N SER A 13 15.06 24.32 -18.26
CA SER A 13 13.95 23.39 -18.19
C SER A 13 14.41 22.24 -17.30
N ALA A 14 14.05 22.28 -16.02
CA ALA A 14 13.97 21.07 -15.24
C ALA A 14 12.95 20.20 -15.98
N ALA A 15 13.40 19.14 -16.65
CA ALA A 15 12.50 18.06 -16.98
C ALA A 15 11.85 17.68 -15.65
N ALA A 16 10.54 17.88 -15.52
CA ALA A 16 9.82 17.45 -14.35
C ALA A 16 9.97 15.93 -14.31
N ASN A 17 10.88 15.42 -13.47
CA ASN A 17 11.00 14.00 -13.25
C ASN A 17 9.65 13.50 -12.72
N ALA A 18 9.18 12.37 -13.23
CA ALA A 18 7.95 11.76 -12.77
C ALA A 18 8.03 11.53 -11.25
N GLU A 19 6.98 11.90 -10.53
CA GLU A 19 6.86 11.67 -9.10
C GLU A 19 6.87 10.15 -8.85
N THR A 20 7.73 9.68 -7.96
CA THR A 20 7.78 8.27 -7.60
C THR A 20 6.92 8.02 -6.37
N VAL A 21 6.05 7.02 -6.45
CA VAL A 21 5.31 6.49 -5.32
C VAL A 21 5.98 5.21 -4.86
N PHE A 22 6.76 5.28 -3.79
CA PHE A 22 7.34 4.11 -3.15
C PHE A 22 6.32 3.45 -2.24
N MET A 23 6.28 2.12 -2.25
CA MET A 23 5.41 1.35 -1.36
C MET A 23 6.22 0.44 -0.45
N ALA A 24 6.13 0.68 0.85
CA ALA A 24 6.74 -0.11 1.91
C ALA A 24 5.67 -0.92 2.64
N GLY A 25 5.75 -2.25 2.58
CA GLY A 25 4.77 -3.10 3.24
C GLY A 25 5.07 -4.59 3.17
N ASP A 26 4.04 -5.38 3.49
CA ASP A 26 4.09 -6.83 3.63
C ASP A 26 3.52 -7.60 2.43
N SER A 27 3.19 -8.88 2.64
CA SER A 27 2.64 -9.79 1.63
C SER A 27 1.31 -9.32 1.03
N THR A 28 0.52 -8.52 1.74
CA THR A 28 -0.77 -8.04 1.23
C THR A 28 -0.62 -6.93 0.18
N MET A 29 0.56 -6.32 0.08
CA MET A 29 0.88 -5.25 -0.85
C MET A 29 1.84 -5.69 -1.96
N SER A 30 2.77 -6.60 -1.66
CA SER A 30 3.89 -6.96 -2.53
C SER A 30 3.51 -7.67 -3.84
N MET A 31 4.37 -7.50 -4.85
CA MET A 31 4.44 -8.40 -6.01
C MET A 31 4.83 -9.81 -5.57
N LYS A 32 4.30 -10.83 -6.26
CA LYS A 32 4.51 -12.25 -5.93
C LYS A 32 5.30 -12.97 -7.01
N ASP A 33 6.02 -14.01 -6.59
CA ASP A 33 6.66 -14.92 -7.52
C ASP A 33 5.60 -15.78 -8.22
N VAL A 34 5.90 -16.27 -9.42
CA VAL A 34 4.99 -17.14 -10.20
C VAL A 34 4.59 -18.40 -9.43
N LYS A 35 5.45 -18.89 -8.53
CA LYS A 35 5.16 -20.05 -7.66
C LYS A 35 4.04 -19.81 -6.65
N ASP A 36 3.73 -18.55 -6.35
CA ASP A 36 2.67 -18.16 -5.41
C ASP A 36 1.39 -17.74 -6.17
N TYR A 37 1.41 -17.68 -7.50
CA TYR A 37 0.22 -17.36 -8.30
C TYR A 37 -0.93 -18.33 -7.98
N PRO A 38 -2.20 -17.89 -7.81
CA PRO A 38 -2.75 -16.56 -8.12
C PRO A 38 -2.68 -15.50 -7.02
N GLU A 39 -1.92 -15.73 -5.94
CA GLU A 39 -1.73 -14.73 -4.90
C GLU A 39 -1.13 -13.44 -5.49
N THR A 40 -1.60 -12.28 -5.06
CA THR A 40 -1.01 -10.99 -5.40
C THR A 40 -1.33 -9.93 -4.36
N GLY A 41 -0.43 -8.96 -4.20
CA GLY A 41 -0.68 -7.80 -3.33
C GLY A 41 -1.49 -6.70 -4.03
N TRP A 42 -2.16 -5.87 -3.24
CA TRP A 42 -2.98 -4.75 -3.73
C TRP A 42 -2.15 -3.65 -4.42
N GLY A 43 -0.86 -3.54 -4.09
CA GLY A 43 0.04 -2.58 -4.76
C GLY A 43 0.27 -2.91 -6.24
N VAL A 44 0.04 -4.15 -6.66
CA VAL A 44 0.18 -4.56 -8.07
C VAL A 44 -0.84 -3.85 -8.96
N PRO A 45 -2.16 -3.94 -8.75
CA PRO A 45 -3.12 -3.20 -9.56
C PRO A 45 -3.08 -1.68 -9.36
N PHE A 46 -2.62 -1.21 -8.18
CA PHE A 46 -2.56 0.23 -7.87
C PHE A 46 -1.68 1.02 -8.85
N GLN A 47 -0.61 0.41 -9.37
CA GLN A 47 0.30 1.06 -10.33
C GLN A 47 -0.38 1.53 -11.62
N TYR A 48 -1.52 0.94 -11.99
CA TYR A 48 -2.20 1.22 -13.25
C TYR A 48 -3.17 2.41 -13.19
N PHE A 49 -3.32 3.07 -12.04
CA PHE A 49 -4.27 4.18 -11.89
C PHE A 49 -3.73 5.52 -12.35
N PHE A 50 -2.40 5.66 -12.47
CA PHE A 50 -1.75 6.94 -12.73
C PHE A 50 -1.36 7.15 -14.19
N ASP A 51 -1.32 8.41 -14.60
CA ASP A 51 -0.73 8.82 -15.87
C ASP A 51 0.81 8.70 -15.85
N ASP A 52 1.45 9.05 -16.95
CA ASP A 52 2.89 8.86 -17.12
C ASP A 52 3.75 9.84 -16.26
N SER A 53 3.11 10.75 -15.51
CA SER A 53 3.79 11.65 -14.57
C SER A 53 4.05 11.01 -13.20
N VAL A 54 3.51 9.81 -12.95
CA VAL A 54 3.75 9.06 -11.70
C VAL A 54 4.29 7.68 -12.01
N ARG A 55 5.33 7.29 -11.28
CA ARG A 55 5.91 5.94 -11.32
C ARG A 55 5.70 5.26 -9.98
N VAL A 56 4.99 4.13 -9.97
CA VAL A 56 4.80 3.35 -8.74
C VAL A 56 5.91 2.31 -8.58
N GLU A 57 6.66 2.43 -7.50
CA GLU A 57 7.70 1.49 -7.09
C GLU A 57 7.23 0.66 -5.89
N ASN A 58 6.67 -0.52 -6.16
CA ASN A 58 6.23 -1.43 -5.12
C ASN A 58 7.44 -2.20 -4.53
N ARG A 59 7.96 -1.71 -3.40
CA ARG A 59 9.08 -2.30 -2.64
C ARG A 59 8.62 -3.16 -1.47
N ALA A 60 7.31 -3.42 -1.35
CA ALA A 60 6.77 -4.30 -0.31
C ALA A 60 7.27 -5.73 -0.48
N LYS A 61 7.44 -6.45 0.63
CA LYS A 61 8.04 -7.79 0.63
C LYS A 61 7.31 -8.78 1.53
N ASN A 62 7.09 -9.98 1.00
CA ASN A 62 6.46 -11.09 1.70
C ASN A 62 7.09 -11.35 3.08
N GLY A 63 6.24 -11.48 4.10
CA GLY A 63 6.63 -11.87 5.43
C GLY A 63 7.36 -10.81 6.26
N ARG A 64 7.57 -9.60 5.73
CA ARG A 64 8.27 -8.55 6.46
C ARG A 64 7.34 -7.85 7.45
N SER A 65 7.90 -7.61 8.62
CA SER A 65 7.45 -6.68 9.64
C SER A 65 8.22 -5.37 9.52
N THR A 66 7.85 -4.34 10.26
CA THR A 66 8.63 -3.09 10.30
C THR A 66 10.08 -3.33 10.72
N ARG A 67 10.33 -4.24 11.69
CA ARG A 67 11.68 -4.61 12.15
C ARG A 67 12.49 -5.27 11.05
N THR A 68 11.97 -6.35 10.46
CA THR A 68 12.70 -7.10 9.42
C THR A 68 12.87 -6.29 8.13
N PHE A 69 11.95 -5.40 7.80
CA PHE A 69 12.09 -4.48 6.66
C PHE A 69 13.26 -3.51 6.84
N ILE A 70 13.54 -3.09 8.08
CA ILE A 70 14.72 -2.30 8.43
C ILE A 70 15.98 -3.17 8.43
N GLU A 71 15.97 -4.30 9.15
CA GLU A 71 17.14 -5.17 9.32
C GLU A 71 17.71 -5.69 7.99
N GLU A 72 16.86 -5.89 6.99
CA GLU A 72 17.24 -6.35 5.66
C GLU A 72 17.63 -5.21 4.69
N GLY A 73 17.67 -3.95 5.16
CA GLY A 73 18.04 -2.80 4.34
C GLY A 73 17.00 -2.40 3.28
N LEU A 74 15.79 -2.96 3.32
CA LEU A 74 14.74 -2.65 2.36
C LEU A 74 14.23 -1.21 2.52
N TRP A 75 14.18 -0.73 3.77
CA TRP A 75 13.86 0.66 4.06
C TRP A 75 14.94 1.62 3.55
N ASP A 76 16.21 1.32 3.81
CA ASP A 76 17.32 2.16 3.38
C ASP A 76 17.35 2.27 1.84
N GLY A 77 17.04 1.18 1.13
CA GLY A 77 16.91 1.21 -0.34
C GLY A 77 15.82 2.15 -0.86
N ILE A 78 14.69 2.31 -0.14
CA ILE A 78 13.69 3.33 -0.49
C ILE A 78 14.27 4.72 -0.25
N ILE A 79 14.86 4.94 0.91
CA ILE A 79 15.35 6.25 1.33
C ILE A 79 16.50 6.75 0.45
N ASP A 80 17.36 5.86 -0.03
CA ASP A 80 18.46 6.20 -0.92
C ASP A 80 17.99 6.60 -2.33
N ASP A 81 16.92 5.98 -2.83
CA ASP A 81 16.33 6.30 -4.13
C ASP A 81 15.38 7.52 -4.07
N LEU A 82 14.87 7.87 -2.88
CA LEU A 82 13.86 8.89 -2.65
C LEU A 82 14.30 10.31 -3.05
N GLN A 83 13.46 11.00 -3.84
CA GLN A 83 13.65 12.40 -4.21
C GLN A 83 12.61 13.31 -3.53
N PRO A 84 12.90 14.62 -3.39
CA PRO A 84 11.91 15.58 -2.88
C PRO A 84 10.64 15.61 -3.74
N GLY A 85 9.47 15.52 -3.09
CA GLY A 85 8.16 15.47 -3.74
C GLY A 85 7.61 14.06 -3.95
N ASP A 86 8.45 13.02 -3.90
CA ASP A 86 8.00 11.63 -3.97
C ASP A 86 7.11 11.25 -2.79
N VAL A 87 6.19 10.30 -2.99
CA VAL A 87 5.30 9.77 -1.94
C VAL A 87 5.83 8.43 -1.45
N VAL A 88 5.80 8.21 -0.13
CA VAL A 88 6.10 6.90 0.46
C VAL A 88 4.87 6.38 1.19
N ILE A 89 4.22 5.37 0.60
CA ILE A 89 3.10 4.65 1.21
C ILE A 89 3.65 3.59 2.16
N ILE A 90 3.26 3.65 3.43
CA ILE A 90 3.75 2.77 4.49
C ILE A 90 2.58 1.96 5.05
N GLN A 91 2.63 0.63 4.98
CA GLN A 91 1.59 -0.24 5.54
C GLN A 91 2.19 -1.54 6.11
N PHE A 92 2.16 -1.68 7.43
CA PHE A 92 2.63 -2.86 8.15
C PHE A 92 1.64 -3.25 9.26
N GLY A 93 1.90 -4.38 9.93
CA GLY A 93 1.08 -4.88 11.04
C GLY A 93 0.97 -6.40 11.09
N HIS A 94 0.70 -7.07 9.96
CA HIS A 94 0.41 -8.52 9.93
C HIS A 94 1.53 -9.39 10.52
N ASN A 95 2.78 -9.07 10.20
CA ASN A 95 3.94 -9.82 10.66
C ASN A 95 4.45 -9.30 12.00
N ASP A 96 4.32 -7.99 12.25
CA ASP A 96 4.69 -7.35 13.51
C ASP A 96 3.95 -7.96 14.70
N GLU A 97 2.65 -8.22 14.55
CA GLU A 97 1.79 -8.78 15.62
C GLU A 97 1.95 -10.30 15.84
N SER A 98 2.78 -10.97 15.04
CA SER A 98 2.90 -12.44 15.07
C SER A 98 3.86 -12.93 16.17
N GLU A 99 3.48 -12.79 17.45
CA GLU A 99 4.31 -13.18 18.62
C GLU A 99 4.89 -14.60 18.55
N LYS A 100 4.16 -15.55 17.97
CA LYS A 100 4.61 -16.95 17.81
C LYS A 100 5.71 -17.13 16.75
N LYS A 101 5.98 -16.11 15.94
CA LYS A 101 6.95 -16.11 14.84
C LYS A 101 8.06 -15.12 15.19
N ALA A 102 8.92 -15.53 16.12
CA ALA A 102 9.98 -14.69 16.68
C ALA A 102 10.92 -14.10 15.62
N ASP A 103 11.10 -14.79 14.48
CA ASP A 103 11.87 -14.33 13.33
C ASP A 103 11.39 -12.98 12.79
N ARG A 104 10.09 -12.71 12.86
CA ARG A 104 9.46 -11.50 12.29
C ARG A 104 8.69 -10.65 13.28
N TYR A 105 8.43 -11.15 14.49
CA TYR A 105 7.73 -10.41 15.53
C TYR A 105 8.44 -9.07 15.82
N THR A 106 7.64 -8.03 16.04
CA THR A 106 8.09 -6.69 16.44
C THR A 106 7.25 -6.29 17.64
N THR A 107 7.85 -5.88 18.76
CA THR A 107 7.06 -5.46 19.93
C THR A 107 6.22 -4.20 19.63
N PRO A 108 5.15 -3.92 20.39
CA PRO A 108 4.34 -2.70 20.17
C PRO A 108 5.14 -1.40 20.26
N ALA A 109 6.16 -1.35 21.13
CA ALA A 109 7.03 -0.20 21.30
C ALA A 109 7.95 0.00 20.08
N GLU A 110 8.58 -1.08 19.62
CA GLU A 110 9.43 -1.06 18.41
C GLU A 110 8.62 -0.73 17.17
N TYR A 111 7.41 -1.28 17.02
CA TYR A 111 6.54 -0.99 15.89
C TYR A 111 6.23 0.50 15.78
N ARG A 112 5.85 1.15 16.90
CA ARG A 112 5.62 2.60 16.94
C ARG A 112 6.88 3.37 16.58
N ALA A 113 8.01 3.02 17.18
CA ALA A 113 9.29 3.66 16.92
C ALA A 113 9.69 3.54 15.44
N ASN A 114 9.48 2.38 14.82
CA ASN A 114 9.78 2.12 13.42
C ASN A 114 8.86 2.93 12.49
N LEU A 115 7.56 3.00 12.76
CA LEU A 115 6.66 3.85 11.97
C LEU A 115 7.04 5.33 12.06
N VAL A 116 7.37 5.82 13.27
CA VAL A 116 7.86 7.19 13.48
C VAL A 116 9.16 7.41 12.71
N ARG A 117 10.09 6.44 12.73
CA ARG A 117 11.33 6.48 11.94
C ARG A 117 11.02 6.63 10.45
N PHE A 118 10.14 5.79 9.90
CA PHE A 118 9.79 5.82 8.48
C PHE A 118 9.23 7.18 8.06
N ILE A 119 8.32 7.74 8.86
CA ILE A 119 7.73 9.06 8.61
C ILE A 119 8.79 10.16 8.64
N ARG A 120 9.65 10.16 9.68
CA ARG A 120 10.67 11.20 9.87
C ARG A 120 11.72 11.17 8.78
N GLU A 121 12.22 9.98 8.42
CA GLU A 121 13.25 9.83 7.38
C GLU A 121 12.71 10.18 5.99
N THR A 122 11.45 9.82 5.69
CA THR A 122 10.77 10.27 4.45
C THR A 122 10.75 11.80 4.37
N ARG A 123 10.27 12.47 5.44
CA ARG A 123 10.22 13.93 5.50
C ARG A 123 11.60 14.58 5.41
N ALA A 124 12.62 13.97 6.03
CA ALA A 124 13.99 14.48 6.02
C ALA A 124 14.60 14.48 4.61
N ARG A 125 14.15 13.59 3.71
CA ARG A 125 14.51 13.58 2.29
C ARG A 125 13.60 14.44 1.41
N GLY A 126 12.62 15.14 2.00
CA GLY A 126 11.64 15.96 1.27
C GLY A 126 10.51 15.16 0.63
N GLY A 127 10.37 13.87 0.95
CA GLY A 127 9.24 13.05 0.52
C GLY A 127 7.99 13.27 1.38
N LEU A 128 6.87 12.76 0.88
CA LEU A 128 5.55 12.85 1.49
C LEU A 128 5.14 11.47 2.04
N PRO A 129 5.21 11.23 3.35
CA PRO A 129 4.77 9.95 3.91
C PRO A 129 3.25 9.87 3.95
N LEU A 130 2.72 8.72 3.53
CA LEU A 130 1.31 8.35 3.65
C LEU A 130 1.22 7.04 4.44
N LEU A 131 0.71 7.10 5.67
CA LEU A 131 0.61 5.95 6.57
C LEU A 131 -0.75 5.25 6.44
N LEU A 132 -0.73 3.93 6.27
CA LEU A 132 -1.93 3.09 6.24
C LEU A 132 -1.89 2.10 7.41
N THR A 133 -3.06 1.78 7.98
CA THR A 133 -3.20 0.53 8.77
C THR A 133 -3.13 -0.68 7.84
N SER A 134 -2.67 -1.83 8.32
CA SER A 134 -2.78 -3.09 7.58
C SER A 134 -4.23 -3.41 7.20
N ILE A 135 -4.47 -3.99 6.03
CA ILE A 135 -5.81 -4.48 5.66
C ILE A 135 -6.32 -5.55 6.64
N THR A 136 -7.64 -5.71 6.73
CA THR A 136 -8.25 -6.71 7.63
C THR A 136 -8.04 -8.15 7.13
N ARG A 137 -8.21 -9.12 8.04
CA ARG A 137 -8.36 -10.54 7.71
C ARG A 137 -9.84 -10.89 7.67
N ARG A 138 -10.25 -11.78 6.77
CA ARG A 138 -11.64 -12.22 6.58
C ARG A 138 -12.12 -13.19 7.69
N TYR A 139 -11.63 -13.12 8.93
CA TYR A 139 -12.05 -14.10 9.95
C TYR A 139 -13.45 -13.77 10.49
N PHE A 140 -14.49 -14.31 9.84
CA PHE A 140 -15.87 -14.15 10.29
C PHE A 140 -16.14 -14.88 11.61
N ASN A 141 -16.98 -14.29 12.45
CA ASN A 141 -17.35 -14.81 13.77
C ASN A 141 -18.57 -15.75 13.75
N GLY A 142 -19.13 -16.07 12.58
CA GLY A 142 -20.34 -16.89 12.43
C GLY A 142 -21.66 -16.13 12.59
N HIS A 143 -21.62 -14.86 13.04
CA HIS A 143 -22.78 -13.97 13.20
C HIS A 143 -22.76 -12.82 12.18
N GLY A 144 -22.03 -12.98 11.07
CA GLY A 144 -21.89 -11.96 10.02
C GLY A 144 -20.86 -10.87 10.33
N GLY A 145 -20.20 -10.90 11.49
CA GLY A 145 -19.15 -9.93 11.85
C GLY A 145 -17.74 -10.44 11.57
N ILE A 146 -16.83 -9.57 11.15
CA ILE A 146 -15.39 -9.89 11.05
C ILE A 146 -14.70 -9.64 12.40
N ARG A 147 -13.89 -10.60 12.87
CA ARG A 147 -13.12 -10.49 14.11
C ARG A 147 -12.02 -9.43 13.96
N HIS A 148 -11.84 -8.63 15.01
CA HIS A 148 -10.69 -7.74 15.10
C HIS A 148 -9.41 -8.55 15.36
N THR A 149 -8.55 -8.63 14.36
CA THR A 149 -7.33 -9.45 14.44
C THR A 149 -6.04 -8.64 14.45
N HIS A 150 -6.15 -7.32 14.38
CA HIS A 150 -5.03 -6.40 14.21
C HIS A 150 -4.83 -5.50 15.42
N PRO A 151 -4.29 -6.00 16.54
CA PRO A 151 -4.01 -5.18 17.72
C PRO A 151 -3.01 -4.04 17.45
N TYR A 152 -2.30 -4.07 16.32
CA TYR A 152 -1.33 -3.05 15.92
C TYR A 152 -1.96 -1.88 15.15
N ALA A 153 -3.18 -2.05 14.61
CA ALA A 153 -3.88 -0.97 13.89
C ALA A 153 -4.17 0.26 14.78
N PRO A 154 -4.62 0.13 16.05
CA PRO A 154 -4.70 1.26 16.99
C PRO A 154 -3.37 1.99 17.20
N LEU A 155 -2.25 1.27 17.19
CA LEU A 155 -0.92 1.87 17.37
C LEU A 155 -0.55 2.75 16.17
N ALA A 156 -0.84 2.29 14.94
CA ALA A 156 -0.62 3.06 13.71
C ALA A 156 -1.51 4.30 13.67
N ARG A 157 -2.79 4.20 14.07
CA ARG A 157 -3.69 5.36 14.20
C ARG A 157 -3.14 6.41 15.18
N GLU A 158 -2.59 5.96 16.30
CA GLU A 158 -2.01 6.86 17.30
C GLU A 158 -0.72 7.54 16.79
N VAL A 159 0.16 6.79 16.11
CA VAL A 159 1.34 7.35 15.45
C VAL A 159 0.91 8.39 14.41
N ALA A 160 -0.10 8.06 13.58
CA ALA A 160 -0.61 8.97 12.56
C ALA A 160 -1.05 10.32 13.14
N ARG A 161 -1.86 10.26 14.20
CA ARG A 161 -2.35 11.44 14.93
C ARG A 161 -1.22 12.25 15.57
N THR A 162 -0.24 11.57 16.16
CA THR A 162 0.88 12.22 16.88
C THR A 162 1.84 12.89 15.91
N GLU A 163 2.21 12.20 14.84
CA GLU A 163 3.14 12.68 13.82
C GLU A 163 2.49 13.60 12.79
N LYS A 164 1.15 13.76 12.82
CA LYS A 164 0.36 14.56 11.89
C LYS A 164 0.70 14.24 10.44
N VAL A 165 0.72 12.96 10.13
CA VAL A 165 0.99 12.44 8.78
C VAL A 165 -0.32 12.15 8.07
N ASP A 166 -0.32 12.23 6.75
CA ASP A 166 -1.45 11.77 5.95
C ASP A 166 -1.72 10.29 6.26
N PHE A 167 -2.99 9.96 6.45
CA PHE A 167 -3.37 8.68 7.03
C PHE A 167 -4.67 8.14 6.47
N ILE A 168 -4.68 6.85 6.12
CA ILE A 168 -5.86 6.12 5.65
C ILE A 168 -6.02 4.83 6.47
N ASP A 169 -7.18 4.68 7.12
CA ASP A 169 -7.46 3.54 7.97
C ASP A 169 -7.97 2.32 7.19
N MET A 170 -7.08 1.72 6.39
CA MET A 170 -7.41 0.57 5.53
C MET A 170 -7.94 -0.64 6.30
N GLU A 171 -7.56 -0.85 7.56
CA GLU A 171 -8.14 -1.90 8.41
C GLU A 171 -9.66 -1.73 8.55
N ALA A 172 -10.11 -0.52 8.91
CA ALA A 172 -11.53 -0.24 9.06
C ALA A 172 -12.27 -0.30 7.72
N ILE A 173 -11.69 0.31 6.67
CA ILE A 173 -12.28 0.37 5.32
C ILE A 173 -12.46 -1.03 4.72
N THR A 174 -11.42 -1.86 4.77
CA THR A 174 -11.48 -3.23 4.22
C THR A 174 -12.37 -4.13 5.07
N ARG A 175 -12.40 -3.94 6.40
CA ARG A 175 -13.34 -4.66 7.27
C ARG A 175 -14.78 -4.35 6.94
N GLU A 176 -15.15 -3.07 6.82
CA GLU A 176 -16.50 -2.68 6.42
C GLU A 176 -16.87 -3.27 5.05
N TYR A 177 -15.96 -3.16 4.08
CA TYR A 177 -16.17 -3.67 2.74
C TYR A 177 -16.42 -5.19 2.70
N PHE A 178 -15.53 -5.99 3.29
CA PHE A 178 -15.67 -7.45 3.29
C PHE A 178 -16.83 -7.92 4.17
N GLN A 179 -17.12 -7.23 5.27
CA GLN A 179 -18.27 -7.56 6.12
C GLN A 179 -19.59 -7.34 5.37
N ALA A 180 -19.71 -6.27 4.58
CA ALA A 180 -20.89 -5.99 3.78
C ALA A 180 -21.15 -7.04 2.68
N LEU A 181 -20.09 -7.64 2.13
CA LEU A 181 -20.19 -8.77 1.20
C LEU A 181 -20.59 -10.08 1.89
N GLY A 182 -20.32 -10.21 3.19
CA GLY A 182 -20.53 -11.45 3.94
C GLY A 182 -19.49 -12.53 3.61
N ASP A 183 -19.55 -13.62 4.39
CA ASP A 183 -18.54 -14.69 4.42
C ASP A 183 -18.30 -15.33 3.04
N ARG A 184 -19.38 -15.67 2.34
CA ARG A 184 -19.32 -16.35 1.04
C ARG A 184 -18.75 -15.47 -0.07
N ASP A 185 -19.28 -14.26 -0.25
CA ASP A 185 -18.91 -13.44 -1.41
C ASP A 185 -17.56 -12.74 -1.19
N SER A 186 -17.20 -12.42 0.06
CA SER A 186 -15.87 -11.88 0.36
C SER A 186 -14.77 -12.91 0.11
N ALA A 187 -15.00 -14.22 0.31
CA ALA A 187 -14.01 -15.28 0.06
C ALA A 187 -13.46 -15.27 -1.39
N LEU A 188 -14.26 -14.82 -2.37
CA LEU A 188 -13.83 -14.71 -3.78
C LEU A 188 -12.66 -13.73 -4.01
N ARG A 189 -12.34 -12.87 -3.02
CA ARG A 189 -11.21 -11.94 -3.04
C ARG A 189 -9.91 -12.51 -2.47
N PHE A 190 -9.99 -13.66 -1.82
CA PHE A 190 -8.89 -14.24 -1.06
C PHE A 190 -8.41 -15.56 -1.68
N MET A 191 -7.35 -16.12 -1.11
CA MET A 191 -6.74 -17.38 -1.54
C MET A 191 -7.58 -18.58 -1.05
N HIS A 192 -8.72 -18.76 -1.71
CA HIS A 192 -9.64 -19.88 -1.54
C HIS A 192 -9.64 -20.70 -2.82
N ILE A 193 -8.84 -21.75 -2.85
CA ILE A 193 -8.59 -22.58 -4.03
C ILE A 193 -8.91 -24.04 -3.67
N PRO A 194 -9.85 -24.70 -4.39
CA PRO A 194 -10.11 -26.12 -4.17
C PRO A 194 -8.91 -27.00 -4.58
N PRO A 195 -8.76 -28.18 -3.95
CA PRO A 195 -7.79 -29.19 -4.41
C PRO A 195 -7.90 -29.48 -5.91
N ASP A 196 -6.77 -29.79 -6.53
CA ASP A 196 -6.65 -30.16 -7.95
C ASP A 196 -7.14 -29.12 -8.97
N THR A 197 -7.26 -27.84 -8.58
CA THR A 197 -7.67 -26.76 -9.50
C THR A 197 -6.54 -25.81 -9.89
N HIS A 198 -5.40 -25.85 -9.19
CA HIS A 198 -4.26 -24.97 -9.48
C HIS A 198 -2.92 -25.66 -9.21
N PRO A 199 -1.93 -25.61 -10.14
CA PRO A 199 -0.67 -26.35 -10.00
C PRO A 199 0.18 -25.93 -8.80
N ASN A 200 0.13 -24.66 -8.40
CA ASN A 200 0.83 -24.17 -7.21
C ASN A 200 0.17 -24.59 -5.89
N TYR A 201 -1.10 -24.99 -5.91
CA TYR A 201 -1.90 -25.35 -4.75
C TYR A 201 -2.63 -26.69 -4.98
N PRO A 202 -1.89 -27.81 -5.17
CA PRO A 202 -2.50 -29.09 -5.56
C PRO A 202 -3.46 -29.62 -4.49
N ASN A 203 -3.19 -29.34 -3.22
CA ASN A 203 -4.06 -29.73 -2.09
C ASN A 203 -5.12 -28.68 -1.75
N GLY A 204 -5.22 -27.62 -2.56
CA GLY A 204 -6.03 -26.45 -2.28
C GLY A 204 -5.47 -25.59 -1.14
N VAL A 205 -6.14 -24.47 -0.88
CA VAL A 205 -5.86 -23.54 0.21
C VAL A 205 -7.15 -22.81 0.61
N SER A 206 -7.29 -22.51 1.89
CA SER A 206 -8.31 -21.60 2.42
C SER A 206 -7.59 -20.62 3.35
N ASP A 207 -7.31 -19.43 2.81
CA ASP A 207 -6.53 -18.39 3.46
C ASP A 207 -7.30 -17.07 3.39
N ASP A 208 -7.57 -16.50 4.56
CA ASP A 208 -8.35 -15.27 4.78
C ASP A 208 -7.48 -14.02 5.00
N THR A 209 -6.18 -14.12 4.74
CA THR A 209 -5.22 -13.01 4.82
C THR A 209 -4.77 -12.58 3.43
N HIS A 210 -4.41 -13.52 2.56
CA HIS A 210 -3.81 -13.20 1.28
C HIS A 210 -4.84 -13.04 0.16
N LEU A 211 -4.64 -12.01 -0.67
CA LEU A 211 -5.54 -11.64 -1.75
C LEU A 211 -5.19 -12.39 -3.04
N ASN A 212 -6.21 -12.66 -3.84
CA ASN A 212 -6.04 -12.98 -5.25
C ASN A 212 -6.16 -11.68 -6.10
N GLN A 213 -6.16 -11.81 -7.42
CA GLN A 213 -6.24 -10.65 -8.33
C GLN A 213 -7.51 -9.80 -8.16
N LEU A 214 -8.66 -10.42 -7.88
CA LEU A 214 -9.91 -9.69 -7.65
C LEU A 214 -9.82 -8.87 -6.36
N GLY A 215 -9.37 -9.49 -5.27
CA GLY A 215 -9.21 -8.82 -3.98
C GLY A 215 -8.18 -7.70 -4.02
N ALA A 216 -7.02 -7.94 -4.62
CA ALA A 216 -5.98 -6.93 -4.77
C ALA A 216 -6.49 -5.70 -5.54
N ARG A 217 -7.25 -5.91 -6.62
CA ARG A 217 -7.82 -4.82 -7.42
C ARG A 217 -8.82 -4.00 -6.62
N GLU A 218 -9.74 -4.65 -5.92
CA GLU A 218 -10.77 -3.95 -5.14
C GLU A 218 -10.17 -3.20 -3.95
N VAL A 219 -9.18 -3.78 -3.26
CA VAL A 219 -8.45 -3.08 -2.19
C VAL A 219 -7.71 -1.85 -2.71
N ALA A 220 -7.06 -1.95 -3.88
CA ALA A 220 -6.44 -0.78 -4.51
C ALA A 220 -7.47 0.30 -4.87
N GLN A 221 -8.66 -0.08 -5.35
CA GLN A 221 -9.76 0.84 -5.65
C GLN A 221 -10.30 1.52 -4.39
N LEU A 222 -10.36 0.81 -3.25
CA LEU A 222 -10.72 1.41 -1.96
C LEU A 222 -9.72 2.50 -1.58
N LEU A 223 -8.41 2.24 -1.71
CA LEU A 223 -7.39 3.26 -1.46
C LEU A 223 -7.54 4.47 -2.39
N LEU A 224 -7.73 4.24 -3.69
CA LEU A 224 -7.97 5.32 -4.66
C LEU A 224 -9.18 6.18 -4.28
N ARG A 225 -10.27 5.56 -3.81
CA ARG A 225 -11.46 6.27 -3.35
C ARG A 225 -11.15 7.14 -2.14
N GLU A 226 -10.35 6.66 -1.20
CA GLU A 226 -9.97 7.47 -0.03
C GLU A 226 -9.00 8.61 -0.39
N LEU A 227 -8.04 8.38 -1.29
CA LEU A 227 -7.17 9.44 -1.82
C LEU A 227 -7.99 10.58 -2.43
N LYS A 228 -9.04 10.24 -3.20
CA LYS A 228 -9.98 11.24 -3.74
C LYS A 228 -10.77 11.97 -2.66
N LYS A 229 -11.26 11.26 -1.64
CA LYS A 229 -12.07 11.86 -0.56
C LYS A 229 -11.28 12.86 0.29
N MET A 230 -9.98 12.65 0.44
CA MET A 230 -9.11 13.54 1.20
C MET A 230 -8.41 14.60 0.34
N ASP A 231 -8.77 14.71 -0.94
CA ASP A 231 -8.13 15.59 -1.92
C ASP A 231 -6.59 15.46 -1.95
N HIS A 232 -6.09 14.21 -1.85
CA HIS A 232 -4.66 13.95 -1.84
C HIS A 232 -4.06 14.25 -3.23
N PRO A 233 -2.87 14.88 -3.33
CA PRO A 233 -2.26 15.26 -4.62
C PRO A 233 -2.13 14.14 -5.66
N LEU A 234 -1.92 12.89 -5.22
CA LEU A 234 -1.93 11.71 -6.09
C LEU A 234 -3.25 11.53 -6.89
N ALA A 235 -4.38 11.99 -6.37
CA ALA A 235 -5.67 11.91 -7.06
C ALA A 235 -5.75 12.85 -8.27
N ASP A 236 -4.86 13.84 -8.38
CA ASP A 236 -4.77 14.76 -9.53
C ASP A 236 -3.92 14.20 -10.67
N ARG A 237 -3.22 13.08 -10.44
CA ARG A 237 -2.29 12.44 -11.39
C ARG A 237 -2.83 11.14 -11.98
N LEU A 238 -4.15 10.99 -11.98
CA LEU A 238 -4.82 9.80 -12.49
C LEU A 238 -4.83 9.78 -14.01
N ARG A 239 -4.84 8.57 -14.60
CA ARG A 239 -4.96 8.40 -16.05
C ARG A 239 -6.15 9.17 -16.59
N HIS A 240 -5.91 9.91 -17.67
CA HIS A 240 -7.00 10.50 -18.43
C HIS A 240 -7.85 9.39 -19.06
N PRO A 241 -9.17 9.38 -18.83
CA PRO A 241 -10.04 8.39 -19.43
C PRO A 241 -10.09 8.60 -20.95
N ASP A 242 -10.14 7.50 -21.70
CA ASP A 242 -10.55 7.55 -23.11
C ASP A 242 -11.92 8.24 -23.18
N PRO A 243 -12.11 9.29 -24.02
CA PRO A 243 -13.39 10.00 -24.12
C PRO A 243 -14.61 9.08 -24.34
N LYS A 244 -14.43 7.94 -25.00
CA LYS A 244 -15.53 6.97 -25.20
C LYS A 244 -16.03 6.36 -23.88
N HIS A 245 -15.19 6.31 -22.85
CA HIS A 245 -15.54 5.77 -21.54
C HIS A 245 -16.39 6.75 -20.71
N LEU A 246 -16.36 8.04 -21.01
CA LEU A 246 -17.12 9.07 -20.28
C LEU A 246 -18.64 8.94 -20.46
N GLY A 247 -19.09 8.22 -21.50
CA GLY A 247 -20.50 7.92 -21.72
C GLY A 247 -21.05 6.76 -20.90
N PHE A 248 -20.20 6.01 -20.19
CA PHE A 248 -20.65 4.89 -19.36
C PHE A 248 -21.15 5.38 -17.99
N SER A 249 -22.18 4.72 -17.47
CA SER A 249 -22.67 4.91 -16.11
C SER A 249 -22.80 3.57 -15.39
N TYR A 250 -22.43 3.57 -14.11
CA TYR A 250 -22.67 2.45 -13.22
C TYR A 250 -24.12 2.51 -12.72
N ARG A 251 -24.82 1.37 -12.70
CA ARG A 251 -26.22 1.25 -12.25
C ARG A 251 -26.30 0.37 -11.02
#